data_AF-A0A8B3S0U8-F1
#
_entry.id   AF-A0A8B3S0U8-F1
#
_cell.length_a   1.000
_cell.length_b   1.000
_cell.length_c   1.000
_cell.angle_alpha   90.00
_cell.angle_beta   90.00
_cell.angle_gamma   90.00
#
_symmetry.space_group_name_H-M   'P 1'
#
loop_
_entity.id
_entity.type
_entity.pdbx_description
1 polymer ?
#
loop_
_entity_poly.entity_id
_entity_poly.type
_entity_poly.pdbx_seq_one_letter_code
_entity_poly.pdbx_strand_id
1 'polypeptide(L)'
;MAFIRRLHNQNWLFPPSISDLIDEDHVCRLVDEVVESIDLGNIEERYDGPGSPAYHPKVMMKLLIQGTIDGIRSSRRISKATKENVVYMYLSDRLNPDFRTICRFRKDNLDVIKLVFAGIIKLARGMNMVNLGHLSIDGTKIKDIEANTVENRWYNHTSLKKLCEKLRKHGLISCIP
;
A
#
# COMPACT_ATOMS: atom_id res chain seq x y z
N MET A 1 1.89 4.55 -43.53
CA MET A 1 1.83 4.55 -42.06
C MET A 1 3.24 4.81 -41.53
N ALA A 2 3.42 5.84 -40.70
CA ALA A 2 4.71 6.13 -40.07
C ALA A 2 4.74 5.52 -38.66
N PHE A 3 5.81 4.81 -38.32
CA PHE A 3 6.01 4.27 -36.98
C PHE A 3 6.54 5.36 -36.03
N ILE A 4 6.14 5.29 -34.76
CA ILE A 4 6.70 6.13 -33.70
C ILE A 4 8.19 5.76 -33.52
N ARG A 5 9.05 6.78 -33.40
CA ARG A 5 10.51 6.60 -33.26
C ARG A 5 10.84 5.84 -31.96
N ARG A 6 11.66 4.79 -32.08
CA ARG A 6 12.18 4.03 -30.92
C ARG A 6 13.46 4.67 -30.37
N LEU A 7 13.53 4.83 -29.06
CA LEU A 7 14.63 5.54 -28.35
C LEU A 7 15.38 4.60 -27.39
N HIS A 8 15.79 3.42 -27.88
CA HIS A 8 16.32 2.31 -27.06
C HIS A 8 17.63 2.58 -26.28
N ASN A 9 18.39 3.62 -26.65
CA ASN A 9 19.64 4.01 -25.98
C ASN A 9 19.61 5.47 -25.49
N GLN A 10 18.42 6.07 -25.38
CA GLN A 10 18.31 7.43 -24.88
C GLN A 10 18.47 7.44 -23.36
N ASN A 11 19.56 8.03 -22.89
CA ASN A 11 19.76 8.31 -21.49
C ASN A 11 18.96 9.54 -21.07
N TRP A 12 18.48 9.55 -19.83
CA TRP A 12 17.99 10.77 -19.20
C TRP A 12 19.17 11.66 -18.83
N LEU A 13 19.02 12.97 -19.07
CA LEU A 13 20.02 13.95 -18.64
C LEU A 13 20.05 14.08 -17.11
N PHE A 14 18.86 14.06 -16.49
CA PHE A 14 18.67 13.95 -15.05
C PHE A 14 17.65 12.85 -14.77
N PRO A 15 17.89 11.97 -13.77
CA PRO A 15 16.90 10.96 -13.42
C PRO A 15 15.62 11.63 -12.89
N PRO A 16 14.43 11.26 -13.39
CA PRO A 16 13.17 11.72 -12.83
C PRO A 16 12.97 11.17 -11.42
N SER A 17 12.11 11.80 -10.64
CA SER A 17 11.71 11.27 -9.34
C SER A 17 10.90 9.99 -9.56
N ILE A 18 10.97 9.05 -8.61
CA ILE A 18 10.21 7.79 -8.70
C ILE A 18 8.70 8.07 -8.72
N SER A 19 8.26 9.11 -7.99
CA SER A 19 6.88 9.61 -8.02
C SER A 19 6.41 10.01 -9.41
N ASP A 20 7.30 10.56 -10.23
CA ASP A 20 6.99 11.08 -11.57
C ASP A 20 6.81 9.94 -12.58
N LEU A 21 7.29 8.74 -12.24
CA LEU A 21 7.14 7.53 -13.04
C LEU A 21 5.83 6.77 -12.72
N ILE A 22 5.02 7.27 -11.78
CA ILE A 22 3.79 6.63 -11.32
C ILE A 22 2.63 7.59 -11.55
N ASP A 23 1.60 7.12 -12.25
CA ASP A 23 0.38 7.88 -12.51
C ASP A 23 -0.27 8.39 -11.20
N GLU A 24 -0.89 9.56 -11.25
CA GLU A 24 -1.54 10.18 -10.08
C GLU A 24 -2.71 9.35 -9.54
N ASP A 25 -3.42 8.64 -10.42
CA ASP A 25 -4.56 7.80 -10.07
C ASP A 25 -4.16 6.36 -9.67
N HIS A 26 -2.86 6.06 -9.57
CA HIS A 26 -2.41 4.72 -9.27
C HIS A 26 -2.70 4.31 -7.81
N VAL A 27 -3.23 3.10 -7.61
CA VAL A 27 -3.66 2.56 -6.30
C VAL A 27 -2.56 2.59 -5.23
N CYS A 28 -1.29 2.53 -5.62
CA CYS A 28 -0.18 2.58 -4.68
C CYS A 28 -0.11 3.90 -3.90
N ARG A 29 -0.57 5.02 -4.46
CA ARG A 29 -0.61 6.31 -3.75
C ARG A 29 -1.64 6.28 -2.63
N LEU A 30 -2.80 5.64 -2.87
CA LEU A 30 -3.78 5.38 -1.83
C LEU A 30 -3.22 4.48 -0.72
N VAL A 31 -2.47 3.43 -1.08
CA VAL A 31 -1.81 2.56 -0.09
C VAL A 31 -0.82 3.36 0.75
N ASP A 32 0.00 4.19 0.10
CA ASP A 32 0.99 5.03 0.77
C ASP A 32 0.33 5.97 1.78
N GLU A 33 -0.66 6.76 1.34
CA GLU A 33 -1.38 7.72 2.18
C GLU A 33 -2.09 7.06 3.36
N VAL A 34 -2.78 5.94 3.12
CA VAL A 34 -3.51 5.24 4.19
C VAL A 34 -2.54 4.67 5.22
N VAL A 35 -1.47 4.00 4.78
CA VAL A 35 -0.48 3.44 5.72
C VAL A 35 0.24 4.56 6.48
N GLU A 36 0.51 5.69 5.84
CA GLU A 36 1.15 6.83 6.50
C GLU A 36 0.28 7.45 7.59
N SER A 37 -1.05 7.46 7.37
CA SER A 37 -2.05 7.96 8.32
C SER A 37 -2.29 7.05 9.54
N ILE A 38 -1.85 5.80 9.48
CA ILE A 38 -2.04 4.83 10.55
C ILE A 38 -0.90 4.97 11.57
N ASP A 39 -1.29 5.01 12.84
CA ASP A 39 -0.37 4.97 13.95
C ASP A 39 0.11 3.53 14.17
N LEU A 40 1.42 3.32 13.99
CA LEU A 40 2.08 2.02 14.18
C LEU A 40 3.05 2.04 15.38
N GLY A 41 2.92 3.00 16.30
CA GLY A 41 3.83 3.15 17.45
C GLY A 41 4.00 1.84 18.25
N ASN A 42 2.90 1.11 18.50
CA ASN A 42 2.94 -0.18 19.19
C ASN A 42 3.78 -1.27 18.49
N ILE A 43 3.92 -1.17 17.16
CA ILE A 43 4.77 -2.08 16.38
C ILE A 43 6.21 -1.57 16.42
N GLU A 44 6.40 -0.26 16.26
CA GLU A 44 7.72 0.40 16.31
C GLU A 44 8.44 0.11 17.63
N GLU A 45 7.75 0.21 18.77
CA GLU A 45 8.29 -0.11 20.10
C GLU A 45 8.78 -1.56 20.23
N ARG A 46 8.16 -2.53 19.53
CA ARG A 46 8.61 -3.93 19.54
C ARG A 46 9.91 -4.16 18.79
N TYR A 47 10.23 -3.27 17.87
CA TYR A 47 11.47 -3.30 17.10
C TYR A 47 12.53 -2.36 17.69
N ASP A 48 12.21 -1.63 18.76
CA ASP A 48 13.16 -0.82 19.50
C ASP A 48 14.00 -1.73 20.42
N GLY A 49 15.30 -1.80 20.16
CA GLY A 49 16.21 -2.68 20.90
C GLY A 49 17.60 -2.82 20.28
N PRO A 50 18.55 -3.40 21.03
CA PRO A 50 19.92 -3.58 20.57
C PRO A 50 20.01 -4.63 19.44
N GLY A 51 20.61 -4.26 18.31
CA GLY A 51 20.76 -5.14 17.15
C GLY A 51 21.03 -4.40 15.85
N SER A 52 20.87 -5.11 14.72
CA SER A 52 20.91 -4.50 13.38
C SER A 52 19.65 -3.64 13.17
N PRO A 53 19.76 -2.46 12.53
CA PRO A 53 18.62 -1.57 12.32
C PRO A 53 17.49 -2.30 11.58
N ALA A 54 16.30 -2.26 12.17
CA ALA A 54 15.09 -2.78 11.54
C ALA A 54 14.58 -1.80 10.47
N TYR A 55 13.89 -2.34 9.47
CA TYR A 55 13.15 -1.50 8.51
C TYR A 55 11.90 -0.92 9.18
N HIS A 56 11.51 0.28 8.76
CA HIS A 56 10.31 0.94 9.28
C HIS A 56 9.05 0.07 9.06
N PRO A 57 8.19 -0.15 10.08
CA PRO A 57 6.98 -0.97 9.95
C PRO A 57 6.03 -0.51 8.84
N LYS A 58 5.92 0.81 8.63
CA LYS A 58 5.16 1.39 7.50
C LYS A 58 5.61 0.87 6.14
N VAL A 59 6.92 0.78 5.88
CA VAL A 59 7.45 0.25 4.62
C VAL A 59 7.05 -1.21 4.43
N MET A 60 7.18 -2.02 5.49
CA MET A 60 6.78 -3.43 5.45
C MET A 60 5.28 -3.61 5.21
N MET A 61 4.46 -2.76 5.83
CA MET A 61 3.00 -2.74 5.63
C MET A 61 2.63 -2.38 4.20
N LYS A 62 3.20 -1.28 3.66
CA LYS A 62 2.98 -0.83 2.27
C LYS A 62 3.28 -1.95 1.27
N LEU A 63 4.42 -2.61 1.41
CA LEU A 63 4.84 -3.72 0.54
C LEU A 63 3.92 -4.94 0.60
N LEU A 64 3.46 -5.30 1.81
CA LEU A 64 2.57 -6.45 1.99
C LEU A 64 1.17 -6.17 1.46
N ILE A 65 0.65 -4.96 1.68
CA ILE A 65 -0.66 -4.52 1.18
C ILE A 65 -0.64 -4.44 -0.35
N GLN A 66 0.36 -3.78 -0.94
CA GLN A 66 0.47 -3.73 -2.41
C GLN A 66 0.63 -5.13 -3.00
N GLY A 67 1.44 -5.99 -2.36
CA GLY A 67 1.56 -7.39 -2.76
C GLY A 67 0.24 -8.14 -2.72
N THR A 68 -0.64 -7.86 -1.76
CA THR A 68 -2.00 -8.46 -1.73
C THR A 68 -2.91 -7.92 -2.83
N ILE A 69 -2.78 -6.63 -3.19
CA ILE A 69 -3.54 -6.01 -4.28
C ILE A 69 -3.12 -6.61 -5.63
N ASP A 70 -1.82 -6.76 -5.86
CA ASP A 70 -1.26 -7.32 -7.09
C ASP A 70 -1.35 -8.86 -7.16
N GLY A 71 -1.87 -9.52 -6.11
CA GLY A 71 -1.93 -10.98 -6.00
C GLY A 71 -0.57 -11.67 -5.80
N ILE A 72 0.47 -10.94 -5.43
CA ILE A 72 1.82 -11.44 -5.16
C ILE A 72 1.94 -11.91 -3.70
N ARG A 73 1.80 -13.21 -3.48
CA ARG A 73 1.95 -13.81 -2.14
C ARG A 73 3.38 -14.12 -1.73
N SER A 74 4.25 -14.42 -2.68
CA SER A 74 5.62 -14.82 -2.37
C SER A 74 6.45 -13.64 -1.88
N SER A 75 6.96 -13.72 -0.65
CA SER A 75 7.86 -12.70 -0.09
C SER A 75 9.14 -12.55 -0.91
N ARG A 76 9.59 -13.61 -1.59
CA ARG A 76 10.71 -13.55 -2.55
C ARG A 76 10.36 -12.70 -3.77
N ARG A 77 9.14 -12.85 -4.30
CA ARG A 77 8.66 -12.00 -5.41
C ARG A 77 8.51 -10.55 -4.98
N ILE A 78 8.05 -10.28 -3.76
CA ILE A 78 7.97 -8.91 -3.22
C ILE A 78 9.38 -8.32 -3.08
N SER A 79 10.33 -9.04 -2.48
CA SER A 79 11.73 -8.57 -2.35
C SER A 79 12.42 -8.37 -3.72
N LYS A 80 12.05 -9.16 -4.73
CA LYS A 80 12.49 -8.93 -6.12
C LYS A 80 11.83 -7.66 -6.70
N ALA A 81 10.54 -7.45 -6.44
CA ALA A 81 9.80 -6.30 -6.92
C ALA A 81 10.36 -4.98 -6.37
N THR A 82 10.86 -4.93 -5.12
CA THR A 82 11.48 -3.70 -4.58
C THR A 82 12.71 -3.23 -5.36
N LYS A 83 13.32 -4.11 -6.18
CA LYS A 83 14.48 -3.79 -7.02
C LYS A 83 14.12 -3.46 -8.46
N GLU A 84 13.05 -4.07 -8.98
CA GLU A 84 12.74 -4.08 -10.41
C GLU A 84 11.48 -3.29 -10.78
N ASN A 85 10.56 -3.10 -9.82
CA ASN A 85 9.26 -2.47 -10.07
C ASN A 85 9.21 -1.08 -9.40
N VAL A 86 9.00 -0.05 -10.23
CA VAL A 86 8.91 1.36 -9.82
C VAL A 86 7.90 1.58 -8.69
N VAL A 87 6.75 0.90 -8.72
CA VAL A 87 5.70 1.00 -7.68
C VAL A 87 6.22 0.51 -6.33
N TYR A 88 6.94 -0.61 -6.32
CA TYR A 88 7.49 -1.17 -5.08
C TYR A 88 8.70 -0.36 -4.60
N MET A 89 9.48 0.20 -5.52
CA MET A 89 10.57 1.13 -5.20
C MET A 89 10.06 2.43 -4.56
N TYR A 90 8.90 2.91 -5.01
CA TYR A 90 8.22 4.06 -4.40
C TYR A 90 7.73 3.72 -2.99
N LEU A 91 6.99 2.64 -2.83
CA LEU A 91 6.44 2.23 -1.53
C LEU A 91 7.50 1.82 -0.50
N SER A 92 8.68 1.40 -0.96
CA SER A 92 9.79 1.04 -0.08
C SER A 92 10.78 2.15 0.18
N ASP A 93 10.57 3.36 -0.35
CA ASP A 93 11.56 4.44 -0.29
C ASP A 93 12.94 3.98 -0.79
N ARG A 94 12.96 3.15 -1.85
CA ARG A 94 14.16 2.49 -2.41
C ARG A 94 14.89 1.52 -1.46
N LEU A 95 14.31 1.22 -0.31
CA LEU A 95 14.80 0.18 0.59
C LEU A 95 14.53 -1.19 -0.02
N ASN A 96 15.44 -2.13 0.27
CA ASN A 96 15.41 -3.48 -0.31
C ASN A 96 15.37 -4.55 0.80
N PRO A 97 14.23 -4.67 1.49
CA PRO A 97 14.09 -5.68 2.53
C PRO A 97 14.22 -7.09 1.95
N ASP A 98 14.99 -7.94 2.66
CA ASP A 98 15.14 -9.33 2.29
C ASP A 98 13.83 -10.10 2.51
N PHE A 99 13.65 -11.19 1.75
CA PHE A 99 12.45 -12.01 1.83
C PHE A 99 12.22 -12.56 3.25
N ARG A 100 13.29 -12.82 4.02
CA ARG A 100 13.20 -13.29 5.41
C ARG A 100 12.57 -12.24 6.32
N THR A 101 12.96 -10.98 6.16
CA THR A 101 12.42 -9.87 6.93
C THR A 101 10.94 -9.67 6.63
N ILE A 102 10.56 -9.71 5.35
CA ILE A 102 9.15 -9.61 4.92
C ILE A 102 8.33 -10.78 5.48
N CYS A 103 8.86 -12.02 5.42
CA CYS A 103 8.19 -13.19 5.98
C CYS A 103 7.97 -13.06 7.49
N ARG A 104 9.01 -12.63 8.23
CA ARG A 104 8.94 -12.48 9.68
C ARG A 104 7.92 -11.41 10.07
N PHE A 105 8.00 -10.23 9.46
CA PHE A 105 7.04 -9.16 9.71
C PHE A 105 5.60 -9.58 9.42
N ARG A 106 5.37 -10.30 8.31
CA ARG A 106 4.04 -10.84 7.97
C ARG A 106 3.53 -11.83 9.01
N LYS A 107 4.38 -12.73 9.50
CA LYS A 107 4.01 -13.72 10.50
C LYS A 107 3.63 -13.07 11.83
N ASP A 108 4.42 -12.08 12.25
CA ASP A 108 4.29 -11.45 13.56
C ASP A 108 3.12 -10.44 13.62
N ASN A 109 2.69 -9.90 12.47
CA ASN A 109 1.69 -8.82 12.39
C ASN A 109 0.50 -9.14 11.46
N LEU A 110 0.21 -10.42 11.20
CA LEU A 110 -0.77 -10.86 10.20
C LEU A 110 -2.16 -10.24 10.41
N ASP A 111 -2.63 -10.17 11.66
CA ASP A 111 -3.96 -9.67 11.97
C ASP A 111 -4.08 -8.17 11.72
N VAL A 112 -3.04 -7.39 12.06
CA VAL A 112 -2.98 -5.96 11.78
C VAL A 112 -2.99 -5.70 10.28
N ILE A 113 -2.22 -6.48 9.50
CA ILE A 113 -2.18 -6.37 8.04
C ILE A 113 -3.58 -6.60 7.44
N LYS A 114 -4.30 -7.64 7.89
CA LYS A 114 -5.67 -7.92 7.43
C LYS A 114 -6.63 -6.76 7.73
N LEU A 115 -6.54 -6.20 8.94
CA LEU A 115 -7.39 -5.08 9.37
C LEU A 115 -7.16 -3.83 8.52
N VAL A 116 -5.89 -3.45 8.30
CA VAL A 116 -5.54 -2.29 7.48
C VAL A 116 -5.96 -2.50 6.03
N PHE A 117 -5.73 -3.68 5.49
CA PHE A 117 -6.14 -4.02 4.14
C PHE A 117 -7.66 -3.93 3.95
N ALA A 118 -8.45 -4.42 4.92
CA ALA A 118 -9.91 -4.25 4.89
C ALA A 118 -10.32 -2.77 4.93
N GLY A 119 -9.62 -1.93 5.70
CA GLY A 119 -9.83 -0.48 5.71
C GLY A 119 -9.58 0.17 4.35
N ILE A 120 -8.50 -0.22 3.67
CA ILE A 120 -8.15 0.29 2.32
C ILE A 120 -9.24 -0.09 1.31
N ILE A 121 -9.73 -1.33 1.32
CA ILE A 121 -10.82 -1.75 0.42
C ILE A 121 -12.09 -0.93 0.67
N LYS A 122 -12.44 -0.64 1.93
CA LYS A 122 -13.60 0.19 2.27
C LYS A 122 -13.45 1.61 1.72
N LEU A 123 -12.27 2.22 1.89
CA LEU A 123 -11.98 3.55 1.37
C LEU A 123 -12.02 3.58 -0.16
N ALA A 124 -11.39 2.59 -0.80
CA ALA A 124 -11.37 2.47 -2.25
C ALA A 124 -12.79 2.34 -2.84
N ARG A 125 -13.66 1.54 -2.21
CA ARG A 125 -15.09 1.44 -2.58
C ARG A 125 -15.82 2.77 -2.43
N GLY A 126 -15.58 3.50 -1.34
CA GLY A 126 -16.22 4.81 -1.10
C GLY A 126 -15.83 5.88 -2.11
N MET A 127 -14.64 5.78 -2.72
CA MET A 127 -14.15 6.74 -3.72
C MET A 127 -14.48 6.34 -5.16
N ASN A 128 -15.27 5.27 -5.39
CA ASN A 128 -15.50 4.67 -6.72
C ASN A 128 -14.20 4.35 -7.50
N MET A 129 -13.05 4.29 -6.82
CA MET A 129 -11.73 4.19 -7.45
C MET A 129 -11.39 2.79 -7.97
N VAL A 130 -12.34 1.85 -8.04
CA VAL A 130 -11.93 0.45 -8.12
C VAL A 130 -12.70 -0.45 -9.07
N ASN A 131 -12.01 -0.74 -10.16
CA ASN A 131 -12.08 -1.99 -10.91
C ASN A 131 -11.25 -3.07 -10.15
N LEU A 132 -11.71 -3.53 -8.98
CA LEU A 132 -11.05 -4.59 -8.16
C LEU A 132 -11.24 -6.01 -8.75
N GLY A 133 -11.20 -6.13 -10.08
CA GLY A 133 -11.55 -7.35 -10.80
C GLY A 133 -10.69 -8.58 -10.51
N HIS A 134 -9.62 -8.46 -9.71
CA HIS A 134 -8.66 -9.55 -9.50
C HIS A 134 -8.13 -9.69 -8.06
N LEU A 135 -8.90 -9.29 -7.05
CA LEU A 135 -8.51 -9.53 -5.64
C LEU A 135 -8.73 -11.02 -5.25
N SER A 136 -7.69 -11.83 -5.40
CA SER A 136 -7.64 -13.17 -4.80
C SER A 136 -7.09 -13.08 -3.38
N ILE A 137 -7.99 -13.00 -2.40
CA ILE A 137 -7.63 -12.96 -0.97
C ILE A 137 -7.42 -14.36 -0.39
N ASP A 138 -8.12 -15.39 -0.87
CA ASP A 138 -7.83 -16.79 -0.54
C ASP A 138 -8.74 -17.77 -1.32
N GLY A 139 -8.64 -17.89 -2.65
CA GLY A 139 -9.53 -18.76 -3.46
C GLY A 139 -11.04 -18.43 -3.38
N THR A 140 -11.44 -17.48 -2.54
CA THR A 140 -12.80 -17.05 -2.28
C THR A 140 -13.08 -15.86 -3.19
N LYS A 141 -13.95 -16.09 -4.17
CA LYS A 141 -14.61 -15.01 -4.91
C LYS A 141 -15.47 -14.26 -3.88
N ILE A 142 -15.04 -13.07 -3.49
CA ILE A 142 -15.82 -12.22 -2.58
C ILE A 142 -16.99 -11.63 -3.38
N LYS A 143 -18.09 -12.37 -3.40
CA LYS A 143 -19.42 -11.79 -3.48
C LYS A 143 -19.77 -11.41 -2.04
N ASP A 144 -19.98 -10.13 -1.81
CA ASP A 144 -20.51 -9.55 -0.58
C ASP A 144 -19.67 -9.75 0.70
N ILE A 145 -18.98 -8.68 1.11
CA ILE A 145 -18.61 -8.48 2.52
C ILE A 145 -19.49 -7.35 3.02
N GLU A 146 -20.57 -7.70 3.72
CA GLU A 146 -21.17 -6.86 4.76
C GLU A 146 -20.14 -6.73 5.88
N ALA A 147 -19.50 -5.57 5.96
CA ALA A 147 -18.46 -5.33 6.94
C ALA A 147 -19.04 -4.83 8.27
N ASN A 148 -19.90 -5.64 8.89
CA ASN A 148 -20.40 -5.44 10.24
C ASN A 148 -19.91 -6.58 11.14
N THR A 149 -18.68 -6.46 11.67
CA THR A 149 -18.20 -7.11 12.91
C THR A 149 -16.67 -7.01 13.00
N VAL A 150 -16.16 -5.83 13.36
CA VAL A 150 -14.90 -5.77 14.12
C VAL A 150 -15.07 -4.65 15.15
N GLU A 151 -15.13 -5.01 16.43
CA GLU A 151 -15.09 -4.04 17.52
C GLU A 151 -13.76 -3.26 17.43
N ASN A 152 -13.85 -2.02 16.94
CA ASN A 152 -12.73 -1.13 16.71
C ASN A 152 -12.06 -0.74 18.05
N ARG A 153 -10.91 -1.32 18.36
CA ARG A 153 -10.08 -0.94 19.52
C ARG A 153 -8.71 -0.33 19.16
N TRP A 154 -8.41 -0.13 17.87
CA TRP A 154 -7.05 0.13 17.40
C TRP A 154 -6.93 1.22 16.31
N TYR A 155 -7.78 2.26 16.36
CA TYR A 155 -7.68 3.41 15.47
C TYR A 155 -7.91 4.71 16.22
N ASN A 156 -7.04 5.70 16.00
CA ASN A 156 -7.36 7.08 16.35
C ASN A 156 -8.48 7.55 15.41
N HIS A 157 -9.70 7.69 15.95
CA HIS A 157 -10.88 8.23 15.26
C HIS A 157 -10.61 9.57 14.55
N THR A 158 -9.66 10.32 15.09
CA THR A 158 -9.16 11.60 14.58
C THR A 158 -8.39 11.48 13.26
N SER A 159 -7.62 10.40 13.04
CA SER A 159 -6.82 10.22 11.82
C SER A 159 -7.70 9.83 10.63
N LEU A 160 -8.72 8.99 10.87
CA LEU A 160 -9.76 8.67 9.88
C LEU A 160 -10.59 9.91 9.52
N LYS A 161 -10.95 10.74 10.51
CA LYS A 161 -11.64 12.03 10.26
C LYS A 161 -10.78 13.00 9.46
N LYS A 162 -9.48 13.12 9.76
CA LYS A 162 -8.53 13.96 9.01
C LYS A 162 -8.34 13.49 7.56
N LEU A 163 -8.35 12.18 7.32
CA LEU A 163 -8.32 11.60 5.97
C LEU A 163 -9.62 11.93 5.22
N CYS A 164 -10.78 11.78 5.87
CA CYS A 164 -12.08 12.21 5.32
C CYS A 164 -12.17 13.72 5.07
N GLU A 165 -11.55 14.55 5.92
CA GLU A 165 -11.48 16.01 5.73
C GLU A 165 -10.52 16.43 4.60
N LYS A 166 -9.41 15.71 4.41
CA LYS A 166 -8.53 15.90 3.25
C LYS A 166 -9.25 15.57 1.95
N LEU A 167 -10.04 14.49 1.94
CA LEU A 167 -10.88 14.11 0.79
C LEU A 167 -11.97 15.16 0.50
N ARG A 168 -12.50 15.87 1.52
CA ARG A 168 -13.42 17.01 1.34
C ARG A 168 -12.76 18.24 0.70
N LYS A 169 -11.49 18.50 0.97
CA LYS A 169 -10.75 19.67 0.42
C LYS A 169 -10.39 19.52 -1.06
N HIS A 170 -10.29 18.29 -1.57
CA HIS A 170 -9.99 18.01 -2.99
C HIS A 170 -11.23 17.92 -3.90
N GLY A 171 -12.41 18.36 -3.43
CA GLY A 171 -13.52 18.72 -4.32
C GLY A 171 -14.35 17.57 -4.90
N LEU A 172 -14.56 16.47 -4.17
CA LEU A 172 -15.41 15.35 -4.62
C LEU A 172 -16.43 14.89 -3.57
N ILE A 173 -17.16 15.82 -2.94
CA ILE A 173 -18.43 15.50 -2.26
C ILE A 173 -19.44 16.61 -2.54
N SER A 174 -20.00 16.60 -3.75
CA SER A 174 -21.41 16.95 -3.94
C SER A 174 -22.17 15.64 -4.10
N CYS A 175 -23.28 15.49 -3.38
CA CYS A 175 -24.16 14.30 -3.34
C CYS A 175 -23.61 13.22 -2.38
N ILE A 176 -24.27 12.84 -1.29
CA ILE A 176 -25.71 12.73 -1.00
C ILE A 176 -25.93 12.63 0.53
N PRO A 177 -27.17 12.95 1.00
CA PRO A 177 -27.61 13.07 2.41
C PRO A 177 -27.31 11.93 3.37
#